data_AF-A0A3S1E7X9-F1
#
_entry.id   AF-A0A3S1E7X9-F1
#
_cell.length_a   1.000
_cell.length_b   1.000
_cell.length_c   1.000
_cell.angle_alpha   90.00
_cell.angle_beta   90.00
_cell.angle_gamma   90.00
#
_symmetry.space_group_name_H-M   'P 1'
#
loop_
_entity.id
_entity.type
_entity.pdbx_description
1 polymer ?
#
loop_
_entity_poly.entity_id
_entity_poly.type
_entity_poly.pdbx_seq_one_letter_code
_entity_poly.pdbx_strand_id
1 'polypeptide(L)'
;MQDSELLQEGLAIMGLGMGFVFVFLTVLVVSVTLMSKLVGRFQPLSAPASPGSQGVRAPVHADNDAEIQAVISAAVHRYRSSPPN
;
A
#
# COMPACT_ATOMS: atom_id res chain seq x y z
N MET A 1 -18.42 -40.80 27.27
CA MET A 1 -19.44 -39.76 26.99
C MET A 1 -18.93 -38.38 27.40
N GLN A 2 -18.23 -38.23 28.54
CA GLN A 2 -17.59 -36.95 28.94
C GLN A 2 -16.46 -36.48 28.01
N ASP A 3 -15.71 -37.37 27.37
CA ASP A 3 -14.61 -36.97 26.46
C ASP A 3 -15.10 -36.19 25.23
N SER A 4 -16.32 -36.49 24.76
CA SER A 4 -16.95 -35.79 23.64
C SER A 4 -17.37 -34.37 24.03
N GLU A 5 -17.84 -34.15 25.25
CA GLU A 5 -18.11 -32.81 25.77
C GLU A 5 -16.83 -31.98 25.87
N LEU A 6 -15.75 -32.54 26.43
CA LEU A 6 -14.46 -31.84 26.57
C LEU A 6 -13.86 -31.45 25.21
N LEU A 7 -13.98 -32.33 24.21
CA LEU A 7 -13.55 -32.01 22.85
C LEU A 7 -14.39 -30.89 22.24
N GLN A 8 -15.71 -30.92 22.42
CA GLN A 8 -16.62 -29.90 21.90
C GLN A 8 -16.38 -28.54 22.56
N GLU A 9 -16.09 -28.55 23.86
CA GLU A 9 -15.73 -27.36 24.64
C GLU A 9 -14.37 -26.81 24.20
N GLY A 10 -13.38 -27.68 23.98
CA GLY A 10 -12.08 -27.30 23.40
C GLY A 10 -12.19 -26.69 21.99
N LEU A 11 -13.05 -27.26 21.14
CA LEU A 11 -13.37 -26.71 19.81
C LEU A 11 -14.04 -25.32 19.91
N ALA A 12 -14.96 -25.15 20.86
CA ALA A 12 -15.61 -23.85 21.09
C ALA A 12 -14.60 -22.80 21.57
N ILE A 13 -13.70 -23.15 22.47
CA ILE A 13 -12.62 -22.28 22.95
C ILE A 13 -11.64 -21.93 21.81
N MET A 14 -11.33 -22.89 20.93
CA MET A 14 -10.46 -22.64 19.78
C MET A 14 -11.11 -21.67 18.78
N GLY A 15 -12.41 -21.85 18.51
CA GLY A 15 -13.18 -20.92 17.67
C GLY A 15 -13.26 -19.51 18.28
N LEU A 16 -13.50 -19.42 19.59
CA LEU A 16 -13.49 -18.16 20.33
C LEU A 16 -12.12 -17.46 20.24
N GLY A 17 -11.04 -18.21 20.46
CA GLY A 17 -9.66 -17.70 20.37
C GLY A 17 -9.33 -17.17 18.97
N MET A 18 -9.67 -17.92 17.93
CA MET A 18 -9.48 -17.49 16.54
C MET A 18 -10.30 -16.24 16.20
N GLY A 19 -11.55 -16.16 16.69
CA GLY A 19 -12.39 -14.98 16.53
C GLY A 19 -11.82 -13.74 17.23
N PHE A 20 -11.35 -13.90 18.47
CA PHE A 20 -10.74 -12.81 19.22
C PHE A 20 -9.47 -12.28 18.56
N VAL A 21 -8.59 -13.18 18.09
CA VAL A 21 -7.39 -12.80 17.34
C VAL A 21 -7.76 -12.05 16.06
N PHE A 22 -8.76 -12.51 15.31
CA PHE A 22 -9.22 -11.83 14.10
C PHE A 22 -9.69 -10.39 14.39
N VAL A 23 -10.53 -10.21 15.41
CA VAL A 23 -10.99 -8.88 15.84
C VAL A 23 -9.82 -8.01 16.29
N PHE A 24 -8.91 -8.56 17.09
CA PHE A 24 -7.73 -7.84 17.59
C PHE A 24 -6.83 -7.36 16.45
N LEU A 25 -6.52 -8.24 15.49
CA LEU A 25 -5.73 -7.89 14.31
C LEU A 25 -6.46 -6.85 13.44
N THR A 26 -7.77 -6.96 13.27
CA THR A 26 -8.56 -5.97 12.53
C THR A 26 -8.45 -4.59 13.18
N VAL A 27 -8.59 -4.51 14.52
CA VAL A 27 -8.42 -3.26 15.27
C VAL A 27 -7.00 -2.72 15.14
N LEU A 28 -5.98 -3.58 15.19
CA LEU A 28 -4.59 -3.17 14.96
C LEU A 28 -4.36 -2.62 13.56
N VAL A 29 -4.85 -3.31 12.51
CA VAL A 29 -4.74 -2.86 11.12
C VAL A 29 -5.43 -1.51 10.95
N VAL A 30 -6.63 -1.34 11.49
CA VAL A 30 -7.36 -0.05 11.45
C VAL A 30 -6.57 1.04 12.18
N SER A 31 -5.99 0.74 13.34
CA SER A 31 -5.19 1.69 14.12
C SER A 31 -3.93 2.12 13.36
N VAL A 32 -3.19 1.18 12.78
CA VAL A 32 -2.01 1.48 11.95
C VAL A 32 -2.40 2.24 10.69
N THR A 33 -3.53 1.89 10.06
CA THR A 33 -4.04 2.62 8.88
C THR A 33 -4.45 4.04 9.24
N LEU A 34 -5.09 4.24 10.39
CA LEU A 34 -5.47 5.56 10.88
C LEU A 34 -4.21 6.38 11.18
N MET A 35 -3.22 5.78 11.86
CA MET A 35 -1.91 6.39 12.08
C MET A 35 -1.25 6.78 10.74
N SER A 36 -1.27 5.90 9.73
CA SER A 36 -0.72 6.16 8.39
C SER A 36 -1.44 7.33 7.69
N LYS A 37 -2.78 7.37 7.76
CA LYS A 37 -3.57 8.50 7.22
C LYS A 37 -3.32 9.80 7.98
N LEU A 38 -3.21 9.75 9.30
CA LEU A 38 -2.90 10.91 10.12
C LEU A 38 -1.51 11.44 9.82
N VAL A 39 -0.50 10.56 9.75
CA VAL A 39 0.86 10.93 9.36
C VAL A 39 0.86 11.54 7.97
N GLY A 40 0.20 10.95 6.97
CA GLY A 40 0.11 11.56 5.63
C GLY A 40 -0.66 12.89 5.58
N ARG A 41 -1.53 13.17 6.56
CA ARG A 41 -2.32 14.41 6.64
C ARG A 41 -1.63 15.52 7.44
N PHE A 42 -0.89 15.17 8.50
CA PHE A 42 -0.21 16.08 9.43
C PHE A 42 1.26 16.30 9.10
N GLN A 43 1.90 15.30 8.49
CA GLN A 43 3.15 15.44 7.75
C GLN A 43 2.78 15.30 6.27
N PRO A 44 2.22 16.33 5.62
CA PRO A 44 2.44 16.45 4.19
C PRO A 44 3.95 16.57 4.08
N LEU A 45 4.63 15.43 3.90
CA LEU A 45 5.94 15.40 3.30
C LEU A 45 5.80 16.36 2.12
N SER A 46 6.52 17.47 2.14
CA SER A 46 6.73 18.28 0.96
C SER A 46 6.86 17.30 -0.18
N ALA A 47 5.87 17.29 -1.06
CA ALA A 47 5.75 16.25 -2.06
C ALA A 47 7.10 16.15 -2.79
N PRO A 48 7.69 14.97 -2.98
CA PRO A 48 7.96 14.66 -4.37
C PRO A 48 6.57 14.50 -4.98
N ALA A 49 6.18 15.45 -5.84
CA ALA A 49 4.92 15.41 -6.56
C ALA A 49 4.59 13.96 -6.95
N SER A 50 3.50 13.42 -6.43
CA SER A 50 2.92 12.21 -6.99
C SER A 50 2.09 12.66 -8.17
N PRO A 51 2.43 12.31 -9.43
CA PRO A 51 1.42 12.36 -10.45
C PRO A 51 0.54 11.11 -10.26
N GLY A 52 -0.77 11.33 -10.19
CA GLY A 52 -1.72 10.29 -10.58
C GLY A 52 -2.50 9.64 -9.44
N SER A 53 -3.41 10.40 -8.82
CA SER A 53 -4.74 9.86 -8.58
C SER A 53 -5.74 10.70 -9.35
N GLN A 54 -5.95 10.34 -10.61
CA GLN A 54 -7.19 10.60 -11.34
C GLN A 54 -7.44 9.29 -12.08
N GLY A 55 -8.40 8.47 -11.65
CA GLY A 55 -9.78 8.76 -11.97
C GLY A 55 -9.98 8.38 -13.43
N VAL A 56 -10.65 7.25 -13.66
CA VAL A 56 -11.09 6.72 -14.95
C VAL A 56 -11.03 7.76 -16.07
N ARG A 57 -9.99 7.72 -16.91
CA ARG A 57 -9.95 8.50 -18.15
C ARG A 57 -9.34 7.65 -19.26
N ALA A 58 -10.05 7.67 -20.38
CA ALA A 58 -9.77 7.01 -21.65
C ALA A 58 -8.32 7.28 -22.16
N PRO A 59 -7.85 6.54 -23.18
CA PRO A 59 -6.47 6.04 -23.29
C PRO A 59 -5.42 7.15 -23.19
N VAL A 60 -4.69 7.15 -22.07
CA VAL A 60 -3.55 8.03 -21.75
C VAL A 60 -2.25 7.42 -22.30
N HIS A 61 -2.29 6.79 -23.47
CA HIS A 61 -1.08 6.19 -24.05
C HIS A 61 -0.19 7.26 -24.69
N ALA A 62 -0.76 8.21 -25.42
CA ALA A 62 0.02 9.22 -26.14
C ALA A 62 0.74 10.24 -25.23
N ASP A 63 0.14 10.59 -24.08
CA ASP A 63 0.71 11.59 -23.15
C ASP A 63 1.86 10.98 -22.33
N ASN A 64 1.69 9.72 -21.89
CA ASN A 64 2.75 8.96 -21.23
C ASN A 64 3.94 8.72 -22.17
N ASP A 65 3.69 8.40 -23.44
CA ASP A 65 4.76 8.15 -24.41
C ASP A 65 5.59 9.42 -24.69
N ALA A 66 4.93 10.58 -24.75
CA ALA A 66 5.59 11.87 -24.90
C ALA A 66 6.42 12.25 -23.66
N GLU A 67 5.89 12.02 -22.46
CA GLU A 67 6.60 12.23 -21.21
C GLU A 67 7.82 11.29 -21.09
N ILE A 68 7.64 10.01 -21.39
CA ILE A 68 8.72 9.02 -21.35
C ILE A 68 9.81 9.34 -22.38
N GLN A 69 9.46 9.77 -23.60
CA GLN A 69 10.45 10.21 -24.58
C GLN A 69 11.20 11.47 -24.13
N ALA A 70 10.53 12.43 -23.49
CA ALA A 70 11.16 13.62 -22.96
C ALA A 70 12.19 13.27 -21.85
N VAL A 71 11.84 12.37 -20.94
CA VAL A 71 12.75 11.93 -19.86
C VAL A 71 13.93 11.11 -20.42
N ILE A 72 13.68 10.21 -21.37
CA ILE A 72 14.76 9.42 -22.00
C ILE A 72 15.71 10.34 -22.79
N SER A 73 15.18 11.28 -23.56
CA SER A 73 16.02 12.22 -24.32
C SER A 73 16.87 13.10 -23.41
N ALA A 74 16.32 13.58 -22.29
CA ALA A 74 17.06 14.33 -21.28
C ALA A 74 18.15 13.47 -20.61
N ALA A 75 17.87 12.21 -20.29
CA ALA A 75 18.84 11.29 -19.71
C ALA A 75 19.99 10.96 -20.68
N VAL A 76 19.70 10.70 -21.96
CA VAL A 76 20.73 10.45 -22.99
C VAL A 76 21.51 11.73 -23.30
N HIS A 77 20.88 12.90 -23.27
CA HIS A 77 21.57 14.18 -23.39
C HIS A 77 22.53 14.41 -22.22
N ARG A 78 22.10 14.11 -20.99
CA ARG A 78 22.94 14.17 -19.79
C ARG A 78 24.14 13.22 -19.90
N TYR A 79 23.91 11.97 -20.30
CA TYR A 79 24.97 10.95 -20.45
C TYR A 79 26.01 11.34 -21.51
N ARG A 80 25.57 11.79 -22.69
CA ARG A 80 26.52 12.23 -23.75
C ARG A 80 27.28 13.51 -23.39
N SER A 81 26.70 14.37 -22.54
CA SER A 81 27.32 15.60 -22.07
C SER A 81 28.24 15.40 -20.87
N SER A 82 28.20 14.24 -20.23
CA SER A 82 29.16 13.83 -19.20
C SER A 82 30.30 13.07 -19.88
N PRO A 83 31.51 13.65 -19.97
CA PRO A 83 32.69 12.89 -20.40
C PRO A 83 32.94 11.75 -19.41
N PRO A 84 33.47 10.60 -19.85
CA PRO A 84 33.90 9.55 -18.94
C PRO A 84 35.18 10.00 -18.23
N ASN A 85 35.17 10.01 -16.90
CA ASN A 85 36.37 10.15 -16.06
C ASN A 85 36.26 9.23 -14.85
#